data_AF-A0A257ERW8-F1
#
_entry.id   AF-A0A257ERW8-F1
#
_cell.length_a   1.000
_cell.length_b   1.000
_cell.length_c   1.000
_cell.angle_alpha   90.00
_cell.angle_beta   90.00
_cell.angle_gamma   90.00
#
_symmetry.space_group_name_H-M   'P 1'
#
loop_
_entity.id
_entity.type
_entity.pdbx_description
1 polymer ?
#
loop_
_entity_poly.entity_id
_entity_poly.type
_entity_poly.pdbx_seq_one_letter_code
_entity_poly.pdbx_strand_id
1 'polypeptide(L)'
;HRIDIINGTLAKAYGVFGGYIAASARMVDAVRSYAPGFIFTTSLPPAVAAGAAASVRILKTAQHLRDAQQTNARILKMRLRGLGLPIIDNGSHIVPVHVGNPVHCKMLSDMLLDQFGIYVQPINFPTVPRGTERLRFTPSPVHDAKQIDHLVRAMDALWGHCALNRAEVAV
;
A
#
# COMPACT_ATOMS: atom_id res chain seq x y z
N HIS A 1 24.56 7.55 -1.22
CA HIS A 1 24.57 7.61 0.26
C HIS A 1 24.36 6.22 0.84
N ARG A 2 25.01 5.90 1.97
CA ARG A 2 24.78 4.65 2.74
C ARG A 2 23.85 4.96 3.92
N ILE A 3 23.09 3.98 4.39
CA ILE A 3 22.11 4.14 5.47
C ILE A 3 22.72 3.71 6.81
N ASP A 4 22.65 4.56 7.84
CA ASP A 4 23.18 4.28 9.19
C ASP A 4 22.18 3.55 10.10
N ILE A 5 20.89 3.90 10.02
CA ILE A 5 19.80 3.29 10.78
C ILE A 5 18.66 2.98 9.82
N ILE A 6 18.25 1.72 9.76
CA ILE A 6 17.04 1.28 9.04
C ILE A 6 15.93 1.08 10.07
N ASN A 7 14.82 1.77 9.92
CA ASN A 7 13.58 1.51 10.66
C ASN A 7 12.61 0.72 9.77
N GLY A 8 12.11 -0.41 10.26
CA GLY A 8 11.20 -1.28 9.54
C GLY A 8 9.99 -1.68 10.38
N THR A 9 8.94 -2.15 9.69
CA THR A 9 7.71 -2.64 10.31
C THR A 9 7.51 -4.12 10.03
N LEU A 10 7.00 -4.86 11.02
CA LEU A 10 6.55 -6.24 10.88
C LEU A 10 5.08 -6.35 10.43
N ALA A 11 4.38 -5.22 10.35
CA ALA A 11 2.93 -5.15 10.12
C ALA A 11 2.48 -5.03 8.66
N LYS A 12 3.39 -5.21 7.71
CA LYS A 12 3.09 -5.07 6.28
C LYS A 12 3.44 -6.34 5.53
N ALA A 13 4.49 -6.34 4.72
CA ALA A 13 4.91 -7.50 3.95
C ALA A 13 5.11 -8.75 4.83
N TYR A 14 5.53 -8.58 6.10
CA TYR A 14 5.74 -9.68 7.02
C TYR A 14 4.44 -10.24 7.66
N GLY A 15 3.32 -9.52 7.59
CA GLY A 15 1.99 -10.04 7.96
C GLY A 15 1.70 -10.23 9.45
N VAL A 16 2.46 -9.60 10.35
CA VAL A 16 2.23 -9.68 11.81
C VAL A 16 2.09 -8.29 12.42
N PHE A 17 2.63 -7.99 13.61
CA PHE A 17 2.73 -6.62 14.11
C PHE A 17 4.05 -6.37 14.84
N GLY A 18 4.45 -5.10 14.93
CA GLY A 18 5.69 -4.66 15.54
C GLY A 18 6.54 -3.76 14.64
N GLY A 19 7.60 -3.21 15.22
CA GLY A 19 8.60 -2.38 14.55
C GLY A 19 10.00 -2.74 15.03
N TYR A 20 11.02 -2.39 14.25
CA TYR A 20 12.41 -2.65 14.60
C TYR A 20 13.33 -1.57 14.00
N ILE A 21 14.51 -1.43 14.61
CA ILE A 21 15.64 -0.74 13.98
C ILE A 21 16.77 -1.73 13.73
N ALA A 22 17.53 -1.53 12.66
CA ALA A 22 18.80 -2.19 12.41
C ALA A 22 19.87 -1.11 12.18
N ALA A 23 20.93 -1.16 12.98
CA ALA A 23 22.02 -0.18 12.98
C ALA A 23 23.29 -0.82 13.54
N SER A 24 24.35 -0.03 13.73
CA SER A 24 25.54 -0.48 14.46
C SER A 24 25.20 -0.92 15.90
N ALA A 25 25.99 -1.82 16.47
CA ALA A 25 25.77 -2.33 17.83
C ALA A 25 25.68 -1.19 18.87
N ARG A 26 26.54 -0.17 18.75
CA ARG A 26 26.53 0.99 19.66
C ARG A 26 25.25 1.82 19.55
N MET A 27 24.74 2.02 18.33
CA MET A 27 23.49 2.75 18.11
C MET A 27 22.28 1.98 18.66
N VAL A 28 22.22 0.67 18.39
CA VAL A 28 21.15 -0.19 18.92
C VAL A 28 21.20 -0.22 20.45
N ASP A 29 22.38 -0.32 21.05
CA ASP A 29 22.55 -0.38 22.50
C ASP A 29 22.18 0.93 23.20
N ALA A 30 22.50 2.08 22.59
CA ALA A 30 22.05 3.38 23.05
C ALA A 30 20.51 3.48 23.06
N VAL A 31 19.85 3.10 21.95
CA VAL A 31 18.37 3.12 21.88
C VAL A 31 17.77 2.16 22.91
N ARG A 32 18.30 0.94 23.02
CA ARG A 32 17.88 -0.08 23.98
C ARG A 32 17.98 0.41 25.43
N SER A 33 18.99 1.22 25.74
CA SER A 33 19.30 1.67 27.11
C SER A 33 18.59 2.96 27.51
N TYR A 34 18.19 3.80 26.55
CA TYR A 34 17.66 5.15 26.84
C TYR A 34 16.25 5.43 26.30
N ALA A 35 15.70 4.63 25.39
CA ALA A 35 14.37 4.92 24.82
C ALA A 35 13.24 4.48 25.77
N PRO A 36 12.46 5.41 26.36
CA PRO A 36 11.41 5.05 27.31
C PRO A 36 10.29 4.23 26.66
N GLY A 37 9.99 4.51 25.38
CA GLY A 37 9.01 3.72 24.61
C GLY A 37 9.44 2.29 24.30
N PHE A 38 10.72 1.95 24.50
CA PHE A 38 11.22 0.57 24.44
C PHE A 38 11.25 -0.09 25.83
N ILE A 39 11.64 0.65 26.87
CA ILE A 39 11.86 0.12 28.23
C ILE A 39 10.55 -0.06 28.99
N PHE A 40 9.67 0.94 28.94
CA PHE A 40 8.49 1.02 29.81
C PHE A 40 7.22 0.58 29.07
N THR A 41 7.30 -0.57 28.41
CA THR A 41 6.17 -1.18 27.69
C THR A 41 6.26 -2.70 27.74
N THR A 42 5.13 -3.39 27.60
CA THR A 42 5.10 -4.86 27.53
C THR A 42 5.73 -5.34 26.22
N SER A 43 6.56 -6.38 26.30
CA SER A 43 7.19 -6.97 25.12
C SER A 43 6.15 -7.60 24.16
N LEU A 44 6.54 -7.76 22.90
CA LEU A 44 5.73 -8.47 21.91
C LEU A 44 5.43 -9.90 22.38
N PRO A 45 4.19 -10.40 22.20
CA PRO A 45 3.86 -11.78 22.51
C PRO A 45 4.80 -12.75 21.76
N PRO A 46 5.31 -13.82 22.41
CA PRO A 46 6.26 -14.75 21.78
C PRO A 46 5.75 -15.36 20.47
N ALA A 47 4.46 -15.67 20.37
CA ALA A 47 3.85 -16.21 19.14
C ALA A 47 3.95 -15.23 17.96
N VAL A 48 3.85 -13.93 18.22
CA VAL A 48 3.97 -12.87 17.20
C VAL A 48 5.41 -12.76 16.72
N ALA A 49 6.37 -12.79 17.65
CA ALA A 49 7.80 -12.80 17.33
C ALA A 49 8.19 -14.04 16.52
N ALA A 50 7.64 -15.22 16.84
CA ALA A 50 7.85 -16.45 16.08
C ALA A 50 7.28 -16.35 14.66
N GLY A 51 6.06 -15.82 14.51
CA GLY A 51 5.46 -15.54 13.19
C GLY A 51 6.29 -14.56 12.36
N ALA A 52 6.79 -13.49 12.98
CA ALA A 52 7.70 -12.55 12.32
C ALA A 52 8.98 -13.24 11.82
N ALA A 53 9.62 -14.05 12.67
CA ALA A 53 10.85 -14.74 12.34
C ALA A 53 10.67 -15.75 11.18
N ALA A 54 9.53 -16.46 11.16
CA ALA A 54 9.18 -17.35 10.07
C ALA A 54 8.95 -16.58 8.76
N SER A 55 8.16 -15.50 8.81
CA SER A 55 7.86 -14.65 7.66
C SER A 55 9.12 -14.01 7.06
N VAL A 56 10.00 -13.45 7.89
CA VAL A 56 11.31 -12.91 7.46
C VAL A 56 12.14 -13.99 6.75
N ARG A 57 12.20 -15.21 7.32
CA ARG A 57 12.98 -16.31 6.74
C ARG A 57 12.47 -16.71 5.35
N ILE A 58 11.16 -16.78 5.17
CA ILE A 58 10.53 -17.09 3.88
C ILE A 58 10.78 -15.95 2.88
N LEU A 59 10.49 -14.70 3.26
CA LEU A 59 10.59 -13.57 2.33
C LEU A 59 12.03 -13.26 1.93
N LYS A 60 13.05 -13.63 2.72
CA LYS A 60 14.46 -13.51 2.31
C LYS A 60 14.76 -14.25 1.00
N THR A 61 14.10 -15.38 0.71
CA THR A 61 14.37 -16.20 -0.48
C THR A 61 13.23 -16.20 -1.50
N ALA A 62 12.03 -15.78 -1.12
CA ALA A 62 10.85 -15.78 -1.99
C ALA A 62 10.82 -14.61 -3.00
N GLN A 63 11.79 -14.55 -3.92
CA GLN A 63 11.84 -13.51 -4.96
C GLN A 63 10.60 -13.53 -5.88
N HIS A 64 10.08 -14.73 -6.18
CA HIS A 64 8.88 -14.90 -7.00
C HIS A 64 7.65 -14.13 -6.47
N LEU A 65 7.48 -14.00 -5.15
CA LEU A 65 6.40 -13.21 -4.55
C LEU A 65 6.55 -11.72 -4.85
N ARG A 66 7.79 -11.21 -4.83
CA ARG A 66 8.07 -9.81 -5.18
C ARG A 66 7.83 -9.56 -6.66
N ASP A 67 8.27 -10.47 -7.52
CA ASP A 67 8.11 -10.34 -8.97
C ASP A 67 6.63 -10.37 -9.37
N ALA A 68 5.84 -11.26 -8.77
CA ALA A 68 4.40 -11.33 -8.95
C ALA A 68 3.70 -10.04 -8.47
N GLN A 69 4.05 -9.53 -7.29
CA GLN A 69 3.51 -8.27 -6.78
C GLN A 69 3.79 -7.10 -7.73
N GLN A 70 5.03 -6.97 -8.20
CA GLN A 70 5.44 -5.91 -9.11
C GLN A 70 4.74 -6.04 -10.46
N THR A 71 4.57 -7.26 -10.96
CA THR A 71 3.83 -7.53 -12.19
C THR A 71 2.37 -7.10 -12.06
N ASN A 72 1.68 -7.50 -10.99
CA ASN A 72 0.30 -7.10 -10.74
C ASN A 72 0.14 -5.58 -10.59
N ALA A 73 1.05 -4.91 -9.88
CA ALA A 73 1.06 -3.46 -9.76
C ALA A 73 1.27 -2.76 -11.13
N ARG A 74 2.19 -3.27 -11.96
CA ARG A 74 2.44 -2.74 -13.31
C ARG A 74 1.23 -2.91 -14.22
N ILE A 75 0.61 -4.10 -14.22
CA ILE A 75 -0.60 -4.39 -14.99
C ILE A 75 -1.72 -3.43 -14.58
N LEU A 76 -2.00 -3.32 -13.28
CA LEU A 76 -3.07 -2.45 -12.81
C LEU A 76 -2.83 -0.98 -13.17
N LYS A 77 -1.61 -0.46 -12.99
CA LYS A 77 -1.24 0.91 -13.40
C LYS A 77 -1.47 1.12 -14.89
N MET A 78 -0.97 0.20 -15.72
CA MET A 78 -1.11 0.29 -17.18
C MET A 78 -2.59 0.32 -17.58
N ARG A 79 -3.41 -0.58 -17.03
CA ARG A 79 -4.83 -0.69 -17.38
C ARG A 79 -5.62 0.53 -16.95
N LEU A 80 -5.43 1.02 -15.72
CA LEU A 80 -6.12 2.22 -15.23
C LEU A 80 -5.67 3.50 -15.96
N ARG A 81 -4.38 3.61 -16.34
CA ARG A 81 -3.92 4.70 -17.21
C ARG A 81 -4.54 4.65 -18.60
N GLY A 82 -4.69 3.45 -19.16
CA GLY A 82 -5.37 3.26 -20.45
C GLY A 82 -6.83 3.73 -20.45
N LEU A 83 -7.48 3.80 -19.27
CA LEU A 83 -8.81 4.40 -19.10
C LEU A 83 -8.79 5.93 -18.96
N GLY A 84 -7.60 6.55 -18.94
CA GLY A 84 -7.44 7.98 -18.65
C GLY A 84 -7.52 8.32 -17.16
N LEU A 85 -7.37 7.36 -16.25
CA LEU A 85 -7.38 7.65 -14.81
C LEU A 85 -6.04 8.24 -14.37
N PRO A 86 -6.06 9.34 -13.58
CA PRO A 86 -4.84 9.99 -13.12
C PRO A 86 -4.12 9.14 -12.07
N ILE A 87 -2.98 8.57 -12.43
CA ILE A 87 -2.13 7.77 -11.54
C ILE A 87 -0.79 8.46 -11.31
N ILE A 88 -0.43 8.60 -10.03
CA ILE A 88 0.90 9.04 -9.62
C ILE A 88 1.80 7.81 -9.50
N ASP A 89 2.85 7.73 -10.30
CA ASP A 89 3.74 6.57 -10.34
C ASP A 89 5.18 6.94 -10.02
N ASN A 90 5.73 6.25 -9.03
CA ASN A 90 7.07 6.40 -8.53
C ASN A 90 7.86 5.07 -8.59
N GLY A 91 7.42 4.12 -9.42
CA GLY A 91 8.05 2.81 -9.54
C GLY A 91 7.80 1.85 -8.38
N SER A 92 6.91 2.17 -7.44
CA SER A 92 6.56 1.28 -6.31
C SER A 92 5.39 0.35 -6.62
N HIS A 93 5.08 -0.60 -5.72
CA HIS A 93 3.92 -1.49 -5.83
C HIS A 93 2.57 -0.80 -5.47
N ILE A 94 2.60 0.46 -5.04
CA ILE A 94 1.41 1.22 -4.68
C ILE A 94 0.82 1.82 -5.96
N VAL A 95 -0.51 1.74 -6.11
CA VAL A 95 -1.25 2.30 -7.25
C VAL A 95 -2.23 3.36 -6.73
N PRO A 96 -1.81 4.63 -6.64
CA PRO A 96 -2.67 5.72 -6.20
C PRO A 96 -3.43 6.33 -7.38
N VAL A 97 -4.76 6.22 -7.37
CA VAL A 97 -5.65 6.91 -8.32
C VAL A 97 -6.09 8.22 -7.70
N HIS A 98 -5.66 9.34 -8.27
CA HIS A 98 -5.94 10.69 -7.76
C HIS A 98 -7.40 11.07 -8.06
N VAL A 99 -8.13 11.49 -7.03
CA VAL A 99 -9.53 11.94 -7.15
C VAL A 99 -9.64 13.45 -6.92
N GLY A 100 -8.82 14.01 -6.02
CA GLY A 100 -8.73 15.46 -5.78
C GLY A 100 -9.92 16.09 -5.06
N ASN A 101 -10.92 15.29 -4.66
CA ASN A 101 -12.06 15.73 -3.88
C ASN A 101 -12.46 14.64 -2.85
N PRO A 102 -12.61 15.00 -1.56
CA PRO A 102 -12.89 14.01 -0.51
C PRO A 102 -14.29 13.39 -0.61
N VAL A 103 -15.29 14.14 -1.10
CA VAL A 103 -16.66 13.67 -1.27
C VAL A 103 -16.72 12.64 -2.39
N HIS A 104 -16.14 12.95 -3.55
CA HIS A 104 -16.09 12.01 -4.67
C HIS A 104 -15.22 10.78 -4.34
N CYS A 105 -14.11 10.96 -3.62
CA CYS A 105 -13.23 9.87 -3.22
C CYS A 105 -13.98 8.86 -2.33
N LYS A 106 -14.74 9.37 -1.34
CA LYS A 106 -15.59 8.54 -0.50
C LYS A 106 -16.71 7.87 -1.30
N MET A 107 -17.40 8.63 -2.15
CA MET A 107 -18.51 8.11 -2.96
C MET A 107 -18.06 6.97 -3.89
N LEU A 108 -16.91 7.11 -4.56
CA LEU A 108 -16.32 6.04 -5.36
C LEU A 108 -16.00 4.80 -4.54
N SER A 109 -15.39 4.97 -3.35
CA SER A 109 -15.11 3.86 -2.44
C SER A 109 -16.39 3.12 -2.04
N ASP A 110 -17.42 3.86 -1.61
CA ASP A 110 -18.69 3.27 -1.17
C ASP A 110 -19.36 2.51 -2.33
N MET A 111 -19.43 3.11 -3.53
CA MET A 111 -20.02 2.47 -4.71
C MET A 111 -19.22 1.24 -5.17
N LEU A 112 -17.89 1.27 -5.09
CA LEU A 112 -17.05 0.10 -5.37
C LEU A 112 -17.38 -1.06 -4.42
N LEU A 113 -17.59 -0.77 -3.15
CA LEU A 113 -17.95 -1.78 -2.16
C LEU A 113 -19.37 -2.30 -2.40
N ASP A 114 -20.35 -1.40 -2.47
CA ASP A 114 -21.77 -1.75 -2.49
C ASP A 114 -22.21 -2.40 -3.80
N GLN A 115 -21.69 -1.94 -4.94
CA GLN A 115 -22.14 -2.38 -6.26
C GLN A 115 -21.24 -3.45 -6.88
N PHE A 116 -19.95 -3.47 -6.52
CA PHE A 116 -18.96 -4.36 -7.14
C PHE A 116 -18.27 -5.31 -6.15
N GLY A 117 -18.54 -5.19 -4.85
CA GLY A 117 -17.90 -6.00 -3.82
C GLY A 117 -16.39 -5.72 -3.68
N ILE A 118 -15.94 -4.52 -4.07
CA ILE A 118 -14.53 -4.12 -4.04
C ILE A 118 -14.31 -3.13 -2.91
N TYR A 119 -13.55 -3.53 -1.90
CA TYR A 119 -13.13 -2.63 -0.84
C TYR A 119 -11.82 -1.91 -1.19
N VAL A 120 -11.87 -0.57 -1.22
CA VAL A 120 -10.68 0.28 -1.24
C VAL A 120 -10.90 1.51 -0.37
N GLN A 121 -10.03 1.74 0.60
CA GLN A 121 -10.16 2.88 1.49
C GLN A 121 -9.88 4.21 0.76
N PRO A 122 -10.75 5.23 0.87
CA PRO A 122 -10.47 6.57 0.40
C PRO A 122 -9.46 7.23 1.33
N ILE A 123 -8.41 7.79 0.75
CA ILE A 123 -7.36 8.49 1.50
C ILE A 123 -7.57 10.00 1.37
N ASN A 124 -7.99 10.61 2.47
CA ASN A 124 -8.28 12.04 2.58
C ASN A 124 -7.36 12.73 3.61
N PHE A 125 -7.52 14.04 3.79
CA PHE A 125 -6.87 14.78 4.89
C PHE A 125 -7.22 14.15 6.26
N PRO A 126 -6.27 14.02 7.22
CA PRO A 126 -4.90 14.55 7.22
C PRO A 126 -3.84 13.61 6.62
N THR A 127 -4.22 12.45 6.08
CA THR A 127 -3.25 11.47 5.55
C THR A 127 -2.57 11.97 4.28
N VAL A 128 -3.31 12.73 3.47
CA VAL A 128 -2.79 13.45 2.29
C VAL A 128 -3.23 14.92 2.33
N PRO A 129 -2.48 15.85 1.73
CA PRO A 129 -2.92 17.23 1.58
C PRO A 129 -4.30 17.34 0.91
N ARG A 130 -5.08 18.34 1.30
CA ARG A 130 -6.39 18.65 0.67
C ARG A 130 -6.21 18.89 -0.83
N GLY A 131 -7.19 18.46 -1.62
CA GLY A 131 -7.11 18.51 -3.09
C GLY A 131 -6.22 17.41 -3.69
N THR A 132 -5.68 16.50 -2.87
CA THR A 132 -4.88 15.37 -3.33
C THR A 132 -5.43 14.02 -2.86
N GLU A 133 -6.73 13.99 -2.55
CA GLU A 133 -7.49 12.81 -2.17
C GLU A 133 -7.36 11.73 -3.24
N ARG A 134 -7.29 10.47 -2.82
CA ARG A 134 -6.99 9.36 -3.73
C ARG A 134 -7.51 8.03 -3.22
N LEU A 135 -7.81 7.13 -4.14
CA LEU A 135 -7.95 5.71 -3.84
C LEU A 135 -6.56 5.07 -3.91
N ARG A 136 -6.18 4.32 -2.87
CA ARG A 136 -4.85 3.70 -2.77
C ARG A 136 -4.96 2.18 -2.90
N PHE A 137 -4.73 1.67 -4.11
CA PHE A 137 -4.70 0.23 -4.35
C PHE A 137 -3.30 -0.35 -4.05
N THR A 138 -3.28 -1.56 -3.49
CA THR A 138 -2.06 -2.33 -3.23
C THR A 138 -2.25 -3.77 -3.71
N PRO A 139 -2.17 -4.03 -5.02
CA PRO A 139 -2.28 -5.39 -5.53
C PRO A 139 -1.16 -6.26 -4.94
N SER A 140 -1.50 -7.51 -4.69
CA SER A 140 -0.61 -8.52 -4.10
C SER A 140 -0.50 -9.73 -5.02
N PRO A 141 0.42 -10.67 -4.77
CA PRO A 141 0.57 -11.88 -5.58
C PRO A 141 -0.67 -12.78 -5.66
N VAL A 142 -1.59 -12.65 -4.69
CA VAL A 142 -2.83 -13.45 -4.65
C VAL A 142 -3.99 -12.81 -5.42
N HIS A 143 -3.83 -11.59 -5.91
CA HIS A 143 -4.81 -11.00 -6.82
C HIS A 143 -4.61 -11.55 -8.22
N ASP A 144 -5.61 -12.25 -8.74
CA ASP A 144 -5.55 -12.83 -10.08
C ASP A 144 -5.95 -11.83 -11.18
N ALA A 145 -5.75 -12.24 -12.44
CA ALA A 145 -6.07 -11.39 -13.59
C ALA A 145 -7.56 -11.04 -13.70
N LYS A 146 -8.46 -11.93 -13.24
CA LYS A 146 -9.92 -11.70 -13.28
C LYS A 146 -10.32 -10.65 -12.26
N GLN A 147 -9.75 -10.68 -11.06
CA GLN A 147 -9.97 -9.68 -10.02
C GLN A 147 -9.44 -8.30 -10.45
N ILE A 148 -8.27 -8.25 -11.09
CA ILE A 148 -7.74 -7.01 -11.67
C ILE A 148 -8.68 -6.49 -12.77
N ASP A 149 -9.14 -7.35 -13.67
CA ASP A 149 -10.08 -6.96 -14.75
C ASP A 149 -11.41 -6.45 -14.19
N HIS A 150 -11.96 -7.12 -13.17
CA HIS A 150 -13.17 -6.71 -12.46
C HIS A 150 -13.03 -5.30 -11.87
N LEU A 151 -11.92 -5.03 -11.16
CA LEU A 151 -11.63 -3.69 -10.64
C LEU A 151 -11.54 -2.64 -11.76
N VAL A 152 -10.83 -2.94 -12.85
CA VAL A 152 -10.66 -2.00 -13.96
C VAL A 152 -12.01 -1.64 -14.59
N ARG A 153 -12.89 -2.61 -14.81
CA ARG A 153 -14.25 -2.38 -15.33
C ARG A 153 -15.12 -1.57 -14.37
N ALA A 154 -15.07 -1.90 -13.07
CA ALA A 154 -15.80 -1.16 -12.04
C ALA A 154 -15.36 0.31 -11.98
N MET A 155 -14.04 0.54 -12.03
CA MET A 155 -13.48 1.90 -12.07
C MET A 155 -13.94 2.66 -13.31
N ASP A 156 -13.91 2.06 -14.51
CA ASP A 156 -14.37 2.71 -15.75
C ASP A 156 -15.84 3.13 -15.67
N ALA A 157 -16.70 2.22 -15.20
CA ALA A 157 -18.13 2.45 -15.04
C ALA A 157 -18.41 3.60 -14.06
N LEU A 158 -17.76 3.61 -12.90
CA LEU A 158 -18.01 4.59 -11.84
C LEU A 158 -17.36 5.95 -12.11
N TRP A 159 -16.21 5.98 -12.79
CA TRP A 159 -15.51 7.24 -13.04
C TRP A 159 -16.33 8.21 -13.89
N GLY A 160 -17.07 7.69 -14.88
CA GLY A 160 -17.99 8.49 -15.70
C GLY A 160 -19.16 9.08 -14.93
N HIS A 161 -19.61 8.42 -13.85
CA HIS A 161 -20.74 8.88 -13.04
C HIS A 161 -20.40 10.05 -12.11
N CYS A 162 -19.13 10.24 -11.76
CA CYS A 162 -18.72 11.23 -10.77
C CYS A 162 -18.37 12.61 -11.36
N ALA A 163 -18.64 12.84 -12.65
CA ALA A 163 -18.21 14.04 -13.39
C ALA A 163 -16.71 14.38 -13.17
N LEU A 164 -15.89 13.34 -12.95
CA LEU A 164 -14.45 13.48 -12.77
C LEU A 164 -13.79 13.55 -14.15
N ASN A 165 -13.00 14.59 -14.40
CA ASN A 165 -12.23 14.69 -15.64
C ASN A 165 -11.28 13.49 -15.75
N ARG A 166 -11.31 12.80 -16.89
CA ARG A 166 -10.23 11.88 -17.27
C ARG A 166 -9.01 12.73 -17.58
N ALA A 167 -7.81 12.26 -17.21
CA ALA A 167 -6.59 12.89 -17.67
C ALA A 167 -6.57 12.83 -19.20
N GLU A 168 -6.23 13.93 -19.86
CA GLU A 168 -5.96 13.91 -21.31
C GLU A 168 -4.91 12.82 -21.55
N VAL A 169 -5.22 11.90 -22.47
CA VAL A 169 -4.29 10.86 -22.86
C VAL A 169 -3.09 11.57 -23.47
N ALA A 170 -1.99 11.66 -22.73
CA ALA A 170 -0.74 12.14 -23.28
C ALA A 170 -0.35 11.19 -24.42
N VAL A 171 -0.43 11.71 -25.65
CA VAL A 171 0.03 11.08 -26.89
C VAL A 171 1.51 10.75 -26.80
#